data_AF-A0A2H9MXK7-F1
#
_entry.id   AF-A0A2H9MXK7-F1
#
_cell.length_a   1.000
_cell.length_b   1.000
_cell.length_c   1.000
_cell.angle_alpha   90.00
_cell.angle_beta   90.00
_cell.angle_gamma   90.00
#
_symmetry.space_group_name_H-M   'P 1'
#
loop_
_entity.id
_entity.type
_entity.pdbx_description
1 polymer ?
#
loop_
_entity_poly.entity_id
_entity_poly.type
_entity_poly.pdbx_seq_one_letter_code
_entity_poly.pdbx_strand_id
1 'polypeptide(L)' 'MSYLDDFEFFGNATKAHDFVNGLKSGNCLFSLVISYTETCEISGITFAGADKDSIKFTPPADAEYLYYGYCKTID' A
#
# COMPACT_ATOMS: atom_id res chain seq x y z
N MET A 1 -6.61 -8.94 27.56
CA MET A 1 -5.65 -9.33 26.51
C MET A 1 -5.08 -8.05 25.95
N SER A 2 -3.75 -7.92 25.94
CA SER A 2 -3.07 -6.75 25.41
C SER A 2 -2.89 -6.95 23.91
N TYR A 3 -3.08 -5.94 23.07
CA TYR A 3 -2.85 -6.04 21.62
C TYR A 3 -1.41 -6.44 21.27
N LEU A 4 -0.45 -6.37 22.21
CA LEU A 4 0.90 -6.90 22.01
C LEU A 4 0.92 -8.43 21.93
N ASP A 5 -0.12 -9.09 22.46
CA ASP A 5 -0.26 -10.55 22.44
C ASP A 5 -0.59 -11.05 21.01
N ASP A 6 -0.99 -10.13 20.10
CA ASP A 6 -1.28 -10.42 18.69
C ASP A 6 -0.03 -10.44 17.80
N PHE A 7 1.14 -10.08 18.33
CA PHE A 7 2.38 -9.94 17.57
C PHE A 7 3.51 -10.80 18.13
N GLU A 8 4.26 -11.43 17.23
CA GLU A 8 5.55 -12.04 17.56
C GLU A 8 6.68 -11.07 17.20
N PHE A 9 7.51 -10.70 18.17
CA PHE A 9 8.61 -9.75 17.97
C PHE A 9 9.95 -10.46 17.84
N PHE A 10 10.69 -10.13 16.77
CA PHE A 10 12.02 -10.68 16.50
C PHE A 10 13.11 -9.60 16.65
N GLY A 11 14.32 -10.02 17.03
CA GLY A 11 15.47 -9.12 17.19
C GLY A 11 15.39 -8.29 18.47
N ASN A 12 15.42 -6.96 18.35
CA ASN A 12 15.34 -6.06 19.52
C ASN A 12 13.87 -5.86 19.92
N ALA A 13 13.37 -6.75 20.79
CA ALA A 13 11.98 -6.74 21.26
C ALA A 13 11.59 -5.41 21.93
N THR A 14 12.49 -4.79 22.70
CA THR A 14 12.22 -3.49 23.35
C THR A 14 11.89 -2.41 22.32
N LYS A 15 12.71 -2.25 21.28
CA LYS A 15 12.45 -1.25 20.22
C LYS A 15 11.18 -1.56 19.44
N ALA A 16 10.85 -2.83 19.24
CA ALA A 16 9.61 -3.23 18.57
C ALA A 16 8.39 -2.83 19.41
N HIS A 17 8.42 -3.08 20.72
CA HIS A 17 7.39 -2.61 21.64
C HIS A 17 7.24 -1.08 21.63
N ASP A 18 8.35 -0.34 21.65
CA ASP A 18 8.33 1.13 21.60
C ASP A 18 7.71 1.65 20.30
N PHE A 19 8.04 1.01 19.16
CA PHE A 19 7.45 1.35 17.86
C PHE A 19 5.93 1.14 17.85
N VAL A 20 5.46 -0.04 18.26
CA VAL A 20 4.01 -0.33 18.32
C VAL A 20 3.30 0.61 19.31
N ASN A 21 3.94 0.92 20.44
CA ASN A 21 3.42 1.91 21.39
C ASN A 21 3.30 3.31 20.76
N GLY A 22 4.23 3.72 19.91
CA GLY A 22 4.18 5.00 19.19
C GLY A 22 3.00 5.10 18.22
N LEU A 23 2.64 3.99 17.57
CA LEU A 23 1.50 3.92 16.64
C LEU A 23 0.13 4.07 17.35
N LYS A 24 0.06 3.85 18.67
CA LYS A 24 -1.20 3.96 19.45
C LYS A 24 -1.88 5.31 19.36
N SER A 25 -1.13 6.38 19.17
CA SER A 25 -1.70 7.72 19.07
C SER A 25 -2.69 7.85 17.91
N GLY A 26 -2.62 6.95 16.91
CA GLY A 26 -3.46 6.99 15.71
C GLY A 26 -3.12 8.17 14.78
N ASN A 27 -2.15 9.01 15.16
CA ASN A 27 -1.69 10.15 14.38
C ASN A 27 -0.73 9.69 13.27
N CYS A 28 -1.26 8.87 12.36
CA CYS A 28 -0.55 8.35 11.22
C CYS A 28 -1.01 9.07 9.96
N LEU A 29 -0.05 9.50 9.14
CA LEU A 29 -0.33 9.91 7.78
C LEU A 29 -0.13 8.71 6.87
N PHE A 30 -1.19 8.31 6.16
CA PHE A 30 -1.05 7.40 5.04
C PHE A 30 -0.64 8.19 3.79
N SER A 31 0.40 7.75 3.09
CA SER A 31 0.88 8.35 1.85
C SER A 31 1.13 7.26 0.82
N LEU A 32 0.43 7.32 -0.31
CA LEU A 32 0.62 6.43 -1.45
C LEU A 32 1.39 7.17 -2.55
N VAL A 33 2.60 6.71 -2.85
CA VAL A 33 3.39 7.21 -3.97
C VAL A 33 3.11 6.34 -5.19
N ILE A 34 2.56 6.95 -6.24
CA ILE A 34 2.23 6.27 -7.49
C ILE A 34 3.21 6.64 -8.59
N SER A 35 3.49 5.71 -9.50
CA SER A 35 4.39 5.93 -10.65
C SER A 35 4.08 4.93 -11.77
N TYR A 36 4.67 5.20 -12.94
CA TYR A 36 4.59 4.36 -14.12
C TYR A 36 6.01 4.13 -14.68
N THR A 37 6.25 2.98 -15.29
CA THR A 37 7.47 2.70 -16.06
C THR A 37 7.15 1.87 -17.28
N GLU A 38 7.73 2.20 -18.44
CA GLU A 38 7.58 1.42 -19.67
C GLU A 38 8.02 -0.05 -19.52
N THR A 39 8.87 -0.35 -18.52
CA THR A 39 9.27 -1.73 -18.18
C THR A 39 8.07 -2.64 -17.90
N CYS A 40 6.98 -2.09 -17.38
CA CYS A 40 5.77 -2.85 -17.10
C CYS A 40 5.00 -3.27 -18.37
N GLU A 41 5.29 -2.69 -19.54
CA GLU A 41 4.67 -3.08 -20.81
C GLU A 41 5.27 -4.37 -21.40
N ILE A 42 6.42 -4.81 -20.89
CA ILE A 42 7.09 -6.04 -21.30
C ILE A 42 6.23 -7.24 -20.87
N SER A 43 5.84 -8.06 -21.84
CA SER A 43 4.97 -9.23 -21.61
C SER A 43 5.56 -10.15 -20.53
N GLY A 44 4.77 -10.42 -19.48
CA GLY A 44 5.16 -11.31 -18.39
C GLY A 44 5.94 -10.66 -17.25
N ILE A 45 6.24 -9.35 -17.31
CA ILE A 45 6.92 -8.63 -16.22
C ILE A 45 5.94 -8.15 -15.14
N THR A 46 4.73 -7.72 -15.52
CA THR A 46 3.71 -7.26 -14.58
C THR A 46 2.39 -7.99 -14.79
N PHE A 47 1.61 -8.08 -13.71
CA PHE A 47 0.19 -8.46 -13.72
C PHE A 47 -0.73 -7.30 -13.33
N ALA A 48 -0.16 -6.12 -13.03
CA ALA A 48 -0.94 -4.93 -12.72
C ALA A 48 -1.58 -4.36 -13.99
N GLY A 49 -2.90 -4.17 -13.97
CA GLY A 49 -3.71 -3.83 -15.14
C GLY A 49 -4.28 -5.08 -15.83
N ALA A 50 -5.56 -5.04 -16.20
CA ALA A 50 -6.26 -6.13 -16.88
C ALA A 50 -5.73 -6.38 -18.32
N ASP A 51 -5.22 -5.32 -18.95
CA ASP A 51 -4.61 -5.31 -20.27
C ASP A 51 -3.52 -4.23 -20.36
N LYS A 52 -2.75 -4.22 -21.46
CA LYS A 52 -1.63 -3.30 -21.66
C LYS A 52 -2.02 -1.81 -21.59
N ASP A 53 -3.20 -1.46 -22.08
CA ASP A 53 -3.66 -0.07 -22.06
C ASP A 53 -4.11 0.36 -20.66
N SER A 54 -4.54 -0.58 -19.82
CA SER A 54 -4.95 -0.32 -18.43
C SER A 54 -3.79 -0.14 -17.44
N ILE A 55 -2.57 -0.61 -17.75
CA ILE A 55 -1.45 -0.64 -16.79
C ILE A 55 -1.10 0.76 -16.28
N LYS A 56 -1.05 1.75 -17.19
CA LYS A 56 -0.77 3.16 -16.85
C LYS A 56 -1.83 3.80 -15.95
N PHE A 57 -3.04 3.26 -15.95
CA PHE A 57 -4.18 3.76 -15.17
C PHE A 57 -4.36 3.03 -13.84
N THR A 58 -3.67 1.92 -13.62
CA THR A 58 -3.77 1.17 -12.37
C THR A 58 -3.30 1.98 -11.15
N PRO A 59 -2.12 2.63 -11.17
CA PRO A 59 -1.68 3.44 -10.03
C PRO A 59 -2.62 4.59 -9.64
N PRO A 60 -3.12 5.43 -10.57
CA PRO A 60 -4.11 6.45 -10.20
C PRO A 60 -5.45 5.85 -9.76
N ALA A 61 -5.92 4.75 -10.37
CA ALA A 61 -7.14 4.08 -9.94
C ALA A 61 -7.06 3.55 -8.50
N ASP A 62 -5.92 2.98 -8.09
CA ASP A 62 -5.69 2.54 -6.71
C ASP A 62 -5.76 3.72 -5.73
N ALA A 63 -5.13 4.85 -6.08
CA ALA A 63 -5.16 6.06 -5.26
C ALA A 63 -6.57 6.65 -5.16
N GLU A 64 -7.31 6.66 -6.26
CA GLU A 64 -8.70 7.12 -6.31
C GLU A 64 -9.61 6.23 -5.48
N TYR A 65 -9.47 4.90 -5.56
CA TYR A 65 -10.27 3.98 -4.77
C TYR A 65 -10.03 4.17 -3.27
N LEU A 66 -8.77 4.31 -2.85
CA LEU A 66 -8.43 4.58 -1.44
C LEU A 66 -8.99 5.92 -0.93
N TYR A 67 -9.06 6.93 -1.79
CA TYR A 67 -9.47 8.28 -1.39
C TYR A 67 -10.99 8.52 -1.54
N TYR A 68 -11.59 8.05 -2.63
CA TYR A 68 -13.00 8.30 -2.99
C TYR A 68 -13.91 7.08 -2.78
N GLY A 69 -13.36 5.87 -2.66
CA GLY A 69 -14.14 4.62 -2.64
C GLY A 69 -14.59 4.12 -4.03
N TYR A 70 -14.17 4.80 -5.10
CA TYR A 70 -14.40 4.40 -6.50
C TYR A 70 -13.29 4.97 -7.40
N CYS A 71 -13.11 4.37 -8.58
CA CYS A 71 -12.15 4.83 -9.57
C CYS A 71 -12.78 5.89 -10.48
N LYS A 72 -12.03 6.96 -10.79
CA LYS A 72 -12.42 8.00 -11.76
C LYS A 72 -11.71 7.82 -13.09
N THR A 73 -10.52 7.25 -13.06
CA THR A 73 -9.67 7.05 -14.23
C THR A 73 -10.09 5.81 -15.03
N ILE A 74 -10.74 4.84 -14.39
CA ILE A 74 -11.27 3.62 -15.01
C ILE A 74 -12.71 3.38 -14.53
N ASP A 75 -13.57 2.88 -15.42
CA ASP A 75 -14.96 2.48 -15.13
C ASP A 75 -15.04 1.02 -14.64
#